data_AF-A0A558CT98-F1
#
_entry.id   AF-A0A558CT98-F1
#
_cell.length_a   1.000
_cell.length_b   1.000
_cell.length_c   1.000
_cell.angle_alpha   90.00
_cell.angle_beta   90.00
_cell.angle_gamma   90.00
#
_symmetry.space_group_name_H-M   'P 1'
#
loop_
_entity.id
_entity.type
_entity.pdbx_description
1 polymer ?
#
loop_
_entity_poly.entity_id
_entity_poly.type
_entity_poly.pdbx_seq_one_letter_code
_entity_poly.pdbx_strand_id
1 'polypeptide(L)'
;MIDFPGREVALSGVVNTFVDILVFGGLGFLGVAAFSLRNTAPPKTPPFARPRSTSSDSGLRGDNNAVFLTDRGFLFRTRWFFTATGCPPVRLRREEVGRIQALQWREPVQVTTFRPRTWWMFEDNFYWEAAGYTAPDVLALVRDRERRRRNRLERAHTALKIEQQPRNRRQHIPKEVRRLVFERDGGRCVECGTNFDLQYDHILPVARGGATSPENLQLLCGDCNRAKGATL
;
A
#
# COMPACT_ATOMS: atom_id res chain seq x y z
N MET A 1 85.84 -12.31 -59.92
CA MET A 1 84.98 -11.13 -59.70
C MET A 1 83.57 -11.60 -59.99
N ILE A 2 82.74 -11.62 -58.96
CA ILE A 2 81.45 -12.32 -58.89
C ILE A 2 80.38 -11.41 -59.48
N ASP A 3 79.49 -11.93 -60.32
CA ASP A 3 78.21 -11.28 -60.57
C ASP A 3 77.10 -12.28 -60.93
N PHE A 4 76.02 -12.23 -60.18
CA PHE A 4 74.73 -12.90 -60.41
C PHE A 4 73.69 -11.78 -60.43
N PRO A 5 72.82 -11.72 -61.46
CA PRO A 5 71.40 -11.47 -61.20
C PRO A 5 70.52 -12.30 -62.15
N GLY A 6 69.24 -12.56 -61.91
CA GLY A 6 68.27 -12.02 -60.96
C GLY A 6 66.90 -12.33 -61.54
N ARG A 7 66.02 -12.93 -60.73
CA ARG A 7 64.69 -13.41 -61.12
C ARG A 7 63.65 -12.32 -60.83
N GLU A 8 62.99 -11.78 -61.86
CA GLU A 8 61.80 -10.93 -61.69
C GLU A 8 60.53 -11.80 -61.68
N VAL A 9 59.72 -11.66 -60.64
CA VAL A 9 58.35 -12.17 -60.57
C VAL A 9 57.43 -10.96 -60.41
N ALA A 10 56.54 -10.77 -61.38
CA ALA A 10 55.60 -9.67 -61.43
C ALA A 10 54.53 -9.77 -60.33
N LEU A 11 54.50 -8.77 -59.44
CA LEU A 11 53.42 -8.49 -58.50
C LEU A 11 52.46 -7.49 -59.16
N SER A 12 51.40 -7.98 -59.80
CA SER A 12 50.23 -7.16 -60.14
C SER A 12 48.96 -7.95 -59.83
N GLY A 13 48.30 -7.63 -58.73
CA GLY A 13 47.09 -8.34 -58.31
C GLY A 13 46.55 -8.04 -56.91
N VAL A 14 47.28 -7.33 -56.04
CA VAL A 14 46.86 -7.16 -54.63
C VAL A 14 46.27 -5.77 -54.33
N VAL A 15 46.36 -4.80 -55.25
CA VAL A 15 46.01 -3.40 -54.92
C VAL A 15 44.52 -3.06 -55.11
N ASN A 16 43.73 -3.91 -55.77
CA ASN A 16 42.33 -3.58 -56.09
C ASN A 16 41.26 -4.14 -55.15
N THR A 17 41.61 -4.95 -54.15
CA THR A 17 40.63 -5.53 -53.19
C THR A 17 40.51 -4.75 -51.88
N PHE A 18 41.44 -3.85 -51.57
CA PHE A 18 41.39 -3.03 -50.34
C PHE A 18 40.53 -1.76 -50.49
N VAL A 19 40.40 -1.21 -51.69
CA VAL A 19 39.60 0.01 -51.95
C VAL A 19 38.09 -0.32 -51.95
N ASP A 20 37.69 -1.49 -52.44
CA ASP A 20 36.28 -1.90 -52.44
C ASP A 20 35.73 -2.21 -51.04
N ILE A 21 36.55 -2.77 -50.13
CA ILE A 21 36.13 -3.04 -48.74
C ILE A 21 35.86 -1.73 -47.98
N LEU A 22 36.58 -0.64 -48.28
CA LEU A 22 36.35 0.66 -47.66
C LEU A 22 35.10 1.38 -48.22
N VAL A 23 34.76 1.18 -49.49
CA VAL A 23 33.54 1.77 -50.10
C VAL A 23 32.27 1.03 -49.70
N PHE A 24 32.29 -0.32 -49.64
CA PHE A 24 31.16 -1.12 -49.13
C PHE A 24 31.02 -1.05 -47.60
N GLY A 25 32.12 -0.90 -46.86
CA GLY A 25 32.12 -0.66 -45.42
C GLY A 25 31.52 0.70 -45.03
N GLY A 26 31.80 1.77 -45.80
CA GLY A 26 31.28 3.12 -45.56
C GLY A 26 29.77 3.24 -45.78
N LEU A 27 29.22 2.63 -46.84
CA LEU A 27 27.77 2.58 -47.10
C LEU A 27 27.03 1.70 -46.08
N GLY A 28 27.63 0.57 -45.66
CA GLY A 28 27.08 -0.26 -44.59
C GLY A 28 27.06 0.45 -43.23
N PHE A 29 28.09 1.23 -42.91
CA PHE A 29 28.17 2.01 -41.67
C PHE A 29 27.19 3.18 -41.64
N LEU A 30 27.00 3.88 -42.77
CA LEU A 30 25.97 4.92 -42.93
C LEU A 30 24.55 4.33 -42.86
N GLY A 31 24.31 3.16 -43.45
CA GLY A 31 23.04 2.43 -43.34
C GLY A 31 22.74 1.97 -41.92
N VAL A 32 23.75 1.49 -41.19
CA VAL A 32 23.67 1.10 -39.76
C VAL A 32 23.44 2.32 -38.86
N ALA A 33 24.13 3.43 -39.09
CA ALA A 33 23.93 4.68 -38.36
C ALA A 33 22.52 5.27 -38.61
N ALA A 34 22.05 5.26 -39.86
CA ALA A 34 20.70 5.69 -40.22
C ALA A 34 19.60 4.78 -39.65
N PHE A 35 19.83 3.46 -39.60
CA PHE A 35 18.93 2.50 -38.96
C PHE A 35 18.91 2.64 -37.43
N SER A 36 20.06 2.93 -36.81
CA SER A 36 20.18 3.25 -35.39
C SER A 36 19.39 4.51 -35.00
N LEU A 37 19.27 5.49 -35.91
CA LEU A 37 18.45 6.69 -35.70
C LEU A 37 16.94 6.42 -35.89
N ARG A 38 16.56 5.47 -36.76
CA ARG A 38 15.14 5.11 -37.00
C ARG A 38 14.50 4.31 -35.86
N ASN A 39 15.27 3.57 -35.06
CA ASN A 39 14.73 2.76 -33.96
C ASN A 39 14.75 3.48 -32.59
N THR A 40 14.46 4.79 -32.61
CA THR A 40 14.44 5.68 -31.44
C THR A 40 13.04 5.89 -30.86
N ALA A 41 11.99 5.52 -31.59
CA ALA A 41 10.61 5.73 -31.15
C ALA A 41 10.33 5.01 -29.81
N PRO A 42 9.64 5.66 -28.87
CA PRO A 42 9.17 5.03 -27.65
C PRO A 42 8.12 3.95 -27.95
N PRO A 43 7.88 3.01 -27.02
CA PRO A 43 6.78 2.06 -27.16
C PRO A 43 5.45 2.80 -27.33
N LYS A 44 4.49 2.16 -28.01
CA LYS A 44 3.15 2.73 -28.22
C LYS A 44 2.53 3.11 -26.87
N THR A 45 2.11 4.37 -26.74
CA THR A 45 1.49 4.88 -25.51
C THR A 45 0.16 4.16 -25.25
N PRO A 46 0.01 3.47 -24.10
CA PRO A 46 -1.23 2.80 -23.77
C PRO A 46 -2.34 3.83 -23.49
N PRO A 47 -3.64 3.48 -23.65
CA PRO A 47 -4.75 4.44 -23.50
C PRO A 47 -4.79 5.16 -22.15
N PHE A 48 -4.47 4.47 -21.05
CA PHE A 48 -4.44 5.07 -19.71
C PHE A 48 -3.33 6.10 -19.51
N ALA A 49 -2.26 6.01 -20.31
CA ALA A 49 -1.08 6.86 -20.26
C ALA A 49 -1.21 8.13 -21.10
N ARG A 50 -2.27 8.24 -21.90
CA ARG A 50 -2.55 9.44 -22.68
C ARG A 50 -2.78 10.62 -21.72
N PRO A 51 -2.17 11.79 -21.97
CA PRO A 51 -2.38 12.94 -21.11
C PRO A 51 -3.86 13.31 -21.02
N ARG A 52 -4.37 13.48 -19.79
CA ARG A 52 -5.73 13.95 -19.51
C ARG A 52 -5.69 15.37 -18.94
N SER A 53 -6.85 16.03 -18.85
CA SER A 53 -6.98 17.26 -18.06
C SER A 53 -6.53 16.97 -16.63
N THR A 54 -5.73 17.88 -16.07
CA THR A 54 -5.19 17.75 -14.72
C THR A 54 -6.34 17.84 -13.72
N SER A 55 -6.44 16.85 -12.83
CA SER A 55 -7.33 16.93 -11.67
C SER A 55 -6.93 18.14 -10.81
N SER A 56 -7.92 18.80 -10.19
CA SER A 56 -7.68 19.84 -9.17
C SER A 56 -7.05 19.30 -7.88
N ASP A 57 -7.00 17.98 -7.74
CA ASP A 57 -6.44 17.29 -6.60
C ASP A 57 -4.92 17.10 -6.77
N SER A 58 -4.16 17.80 -5.94
CA SER A 58 -2.69 17.80 -5.94
C SER A 58 -2.08 16.82 -4.94
N GLY A 59 -2.89 16.15 -4.12
CA GLY A 59 -2.40 15.27 -3.06
C GLY A 59 -1.80 13.95 -3.56
N LEU A 60 -1.16 13.21 -2.64
CA LEU A 60 -0.55 11.92 -2.95
C LEU A 60 -1.63 10.88 -3.28
N ARG A 61 -1.49 10.16 -4.40
CA ARG A 61 -2.42 9.12 -4.88
C ARG A 61 -1.63 7.89 -5.30
N GLY A 62 -2.22 6.71 -5.13
CA GLY A 62 -1.64 5.47 -5.68
C GLY A 62 -1.94 5.36 -7.18
N ASP A 63 -1.01 4.78 -7.94
CA ASP A 63 -1.15 4.54 -9.38
C ASP A 63 -0.96 3.06 -9.71
N ASN A 64 -2.07 2.32 -9.80
CA ASN A 64 -2.03 0.89 -10.11
C ASN A 64 -1.68 0.60 -11.59
N ASN A 65 -1.66 1.61 -12.46
CA ASN A 65 -1.31 1.45 -13.88
C ASN A 65 0.16 1.80 -14.16
N ALA A 66 0.88 2.32 -13.16
CA ALA A 66 2.28 2.68 -13.31
C ALA A 66 3.16 1.45 -13.44
N VAL A 67 4.04 1.45 -14.44
CA VAL A 67 4.86 0.29 -14.77
C VAL A 67 6.15 0.71 -15.49
N PHE A 68 7.20 -0.07 -15.27
CA PHE A 68 8.40 -0.03 -16.10
C PHE A 68 8.20 -0.87 -17.35
N LEU A 69 8.39 -0.26 -18.51
CA LEU A 69 8.39 -0.95 -19.80
C LEU A 69 9.83 -1.16 -20.26
N THR A 70 10.07 -2.29 -20.93
CA THR A 70 11.33 -2.53 -21.63
C THR A 70 11.10 -2.85 -23.09
N ASP A 71 12.05 -2.47 -23.93
CA ASP A 71 12.08 -2.84 -25.34
C ASP A 71 13.52 -3.15 -25.78
N ARG A 72 13.68 -4.07 -26.72
CA ARG A 72 14.97 -4.44 -27.31
C ARG A 72 15.29 -3.45 -28.44
N GLY A 73 16.19 -2.51 -28.14
CA GLY A 73 16.64 -1.53 -29.12
C GLY A 73 17.64 -2.11 -30.13
N PHE A 74 18.20 -1.21 -30.95
CA PHE A 74 19.30 -1.51 -31.85
C PHE A 74 20.50 -2.13 -31.09
N LEU A 75 21.12 -3.17 -31.65
CA LEU A 75 22.19 -3.98 -31.03
C LEU A 75 21.81 -4.67 -29.71
N PHE A 76 20.55 -5.10 -29.54
CA PHE A 76 20.07 -5.85 -28.37
C PHE A 76 20.20 -5.13 -27.01
N ARG A 77 20.43 -3.82 -27.01
CA ARG A 77 20.48 -3.04 -25.76
C ARG A 77 19.06 -2.82 -25.23
N THR A 78 18.83 -3.23 -23.98
CA THR A 78 17.56 -3.01 -23.28
C THR A 78 17.33 -1.53 -23.04
N ARG A 79 16.21 -1.02 -23.56
CA ARG A 79 15.73 0.34 -23.30
C ARG A 79 14.65 0.28 -22.23
N TRP A 80 14.83 1.04 -21.16
CA TRP A 80 13.90 1.23 -20.06
C TRP A 80 13.02 2.46 -20.27
N PHE A 81 11.74 2.30 -19.99
CA PHE A 81 10.76 3.38 -19.97
C PHE A 81 9.90 3.26 -18.72
N PHE A 82 9.32 4.37 -18.31
CA PHE A 82 8.28 4.40 -17.29
C PHE A 82 7.01 4.99 -17.90
N THR A 83 5.87 4.39 -17.61
CA THR A 83 4.57 4.91 -18.00
C THR A 83 3.59 4.76 -16.85
N ALA A 84 2.60 5.64 -16.78
CA ALA A 84 1.65 5.66 -15.68
C ALA A 84 0.35 6.37 -16.09
N THR A 85 -0.61 6.51 -15.17
CA THR A 85 -1.90 7.13 -15.48
C THR A 85 -1.72 8.60 -15.89
N GLY A 86 -1.98 8.91 -17.15
CA GLY A 86 -1.75 10.25 -17.74
C GLY A 86 -0.29 10.60 -18.02
N CYS A 87 0.64 9.63 -17.91
CA CYS A 87 2.06 9.78 -18.20
C CYS A 87 2.48 8.85 -19.35
N PRO A 88 2.72 9.38 -20.57
CA PRO A 88 3.19 8.60 -21.69
C PRO A 88 4.59 8.02 -21.39
N PRO A 89 5.05 6.99 -22.13
CA PRO A 89 6.35 6.38 -21.88
C PRO A 89 7.51 7.39 -21.86
N VAL A 90 8.08 7.62 -20.68
CA VAL A 90 9.27 8.45 -20.45
C VAL A 90 10.49 7.54 -20.43
N ARG A 91 11.53 7.92 -21.19
CA ARG A 91 12.78 7.15 -21.26
C ARG A 91 13.55 7.26 -19.94
N LEU A 92 14.00 6.14 -19.39
CA LEU A 92 14.90 6.08 -18.23
C LEU A 92 16.23 5.41 -18.60
N ARG A 93 17.31 5.85 -17.96
CA ARG A 93 18.62 5.19 -18.00
C ARG A 93 18.60 3.95 -17.12
N ARG A 94 19.44 2.98 -17.46
CA ARG A 94 19.57 1.74 -16.68
C ARG A 94 19.98 2.00 -15.23
N GLU A 95 20.87 2.96 -15.01
CA GLU A 95 21.35 3.37 -13.70
C GLU A 95 20.22 3.96 -12.83
N GLU A 96 19.34 4.77 -13.44
CA GLU A 96 18.18 5.35 -12.74
C GLU A 96 17.23 4.27 -12.26
N VAL A 97 16.91 3.30 -13.14
CA VAL A 97 16.07 2.15 -12.78
C VAL A 97 16.72 1.32 -11.68
N GLY A 98 18.02 1.03 -11.80
CA GLY A 98 18.75 0.28 -10.77
C GLY A 98 18.75 0.99 -9.42
N ARG A 99 18.94 2.31 -9.40
CA ARG A 99 18.85 3.13 -8.18
C ARG A 99 17.45 3.06 -7.57
N ILE A 100 16.40 3.22 -8.37
CA ILE A 100 15.01 3.15 -7.90
C ILE A 100 14.73 1.78 -7.29
N GLN A 101 15.06 0.70 -7.99
CA GLN A 101 14.85 -0.67 -7.52
C GLN A 101 15.59 -0.98 -6.21
N ALA A 102 16.81 -0.45 -6.05
CA ALA A 102 17.62 -0.67 -4.86
C ALA A 102 17.15 0.13 -3.63
N LEU A 103 16.67 1.36 -3.83
CA LEU A 103 16.35 2.29 -2.74
C LEU A 103 14.87 2.26 -2.30
N GLN A 104 13.95 1.81 -3.16
CA GLN A 104 12.49 1.88 -2.90
C GLN A 104 12.00 1.10 -1.67
N TRP A 105 12.82 0.21 -1.12
CA TRP A 105 12.54 -0.51 0.14
C TRP A 105 12.90 0.31 1.39
N ARG A 106 13.77 1.31 1.26
CA ARG A 106 14.26 2.14 2.37
C ARG A 106 13.51 3.45 2.46
N GLU A 107 13.29 4.09 1.31
CA GLU A 107 12.63 5.38 1.22
C GLU A 107 11.87 5.52 -0.10
N PRO A 108 10.86 6.40 -0.19
CA PRO A 108 10.22 6.70 -1.46
C PRO A 108 11.20 7.33 -2.44
N VAL A 109 11.33 6.72 -3.62
CA VAL A 109 12.24 7.20 -4.66
C VAL A 109 11.44 7.84 -5.78
N GLN A 110 11.81 9.06 -6.16
CA GLN A 110 11.24 9.71 -7.33
C GLN A 110 11.64 8.95 -8.61
N VAL A 111 10.63 8.59 -9.41
CA VAL A 111 10.76 7.87 -10.68
C VAL A 111 10.90 8.83 -11.84
N THR A 112 9.95 9.78 -11.96
CA THR A 112 9.96 10.80 -13.02
C THR A 112 8.98 11.93 -12.69
N THR A 113 9.04 13.00 -13.46
CA THR A 113 8.08 14.11 -13.42
C THR A 113 7.55 14.36 -14.84
N PHE A 114 6.24 14.47 -14.98
CA PHE A 114 5.59 14.75 -16.27
C PHE A 114 4.38 15.66 -16.06
N ARG A 115 4.44 16.87 -16.63
CA ARG A 115 3.49 17.97 -16.35
C ARG A 115 3.50 18.27 -14.84
N PRO A 116 2.40 18.66 -14.14
CA PRO A 116 2.57 19.03 -12.73
C PRO A 116 2.76 17.81 -11.82
N ARG A 117 2.84 16.58 -12.36
CA ARG A 117 2.86 15.36 -11.56
C ARG A 117 4.27 14.79 -11.40
N THR A 118 4.58 14.38 -10.19
CA THR A 118 5.77 13.59 -9.85
C THR A 118 5.34 12.19 -9.46
N TRP A 119 5.99 11.17 -10.02
CA TRP A 119 5.79 9.77 -9.64
C TRP A 119 6.87 9.30 -8.68
N TRP A 120 6.45 8.54 -7.68
CA TRP A 120 7.26 7.95 -6.62
C TRP A 120 7.07 6.44 -6.62
N MET A 121 8.10 5.68 -6.28
CA MET A 121 8.03 4.25 -6.03
C MET A 121 8.44 3.97 -4.58
N PHE A 122 7.64 3.17 -3.89
CA PHE A 122 7.92 2.74 -2.52
C PHE A 122 7.23 1.40 -2.23
N GLU A 123 7.97 0.44 -1.69
CA GLU A 123 7.51 -0.94 -1.39
C GLU A 123 6.69 -1.56 -2.52
N ASP A 124 7.25 -1.59 -3.74
CA ASP A 124 6.64 -2.09 -4.98
C ASP A 124 5.34 -1.39 -5.43
N ASN A 125 4.98 -0.29 -4.78
CA ASN A 125 3.83 0.52 -5.15
C ASN A 125 4.26 1.84 -5.79
N PHE A 126 3.46 2.31 -6.73
CA PHE A 126 3.64 3.62 -7.35
C PHE A 126 2.65 4.62 -6.82
N TYR A 127 3.13 5.85 -6.66
CA TYR A 127 2.35 6.98 -6.22
C TYR A 127 2.60 8.17 -7.13
N TRP A 128 1.63 9.08 -7.23
CA TRP A 128 1.84 10.38 -7.84
C TRP A 128 1.32 11.51 -6.95
N GLU A 129 1.92 12.68 -7.10
CA GLU A 129 1.54 13.92 -6.42
C GLU A 129 1.71 15.10 -7.38
N ALA A 130 1.10 16.25 -7.06
CA ALA A 130 1.28 17.50 -7.81
C ALA A 130 1.40 18.72 -6.88
N ALA A 131 1.83 18.50 -5.64
CA ALA A 131 1.95 19.49 -4.57
C ALA A 131 3.40 19.86 -4.25
N GLY A 132 4.39 19.18 -4.83
CA GLY A 132 5.82 19.39 -4.58
C GLY A 132 6.34 18.68 -3.32
N TYR A 133 5.85 17.48 -3.02
CA TYR A 133 6.27 16.71 -1.85
C TYR A 133 7.72 16.22 -1.91
N THR A 134 8.34 16.07 -0.74
CA THR A 134 9.64 15.42 -0.57
C THR A 134 9.50 13.93 -0.25
N ALA A 135 10.59 13.16 -0.29
CA ALA A 135 10.56 11.74 0.08
C ALA A 135 10.04 11.49 1.52
N PRO A 136 10.46 12.26 2.55
CA PRO A 136 9.86 12.18 3.89
C PRO A 136 8.35 12.44 3.92
N ASP A 137 7.85 13.42 3.16
CA ASP A 137 6.42 13.73 3.10
C ASP A 137 5.63 12.57 2.50
N VAL A 138 6.13 12.02 1.38
CA VAL A 138 5.54 10.86 0.72
C VAL A 138 5.50 9.67 1.69
N LEU A 139 6.59 9.41 2.40
CA LEU A 139 6.67 8.33 3.38
C LEU A 139 5.64 8.54 4.50
N ALA A 140 5.57 9.74 5.07
CA ALA A 140 4.62 10.07 6.12
C ALA A 140 3.17 9.86 5.68
N LEU A 141 2.82 10.29 4.46
CA LEU A 141 1.48 10.15 3.88
C LEU A 141 1.12 8.69 3.55
N VAL A 142 2.07 7.91 3.03
CA VAL A 142 1.88 6.47 2.77
C VAL A 142 1.61 5.75 4.10
N ARG A 143 2.45 5.97 5.12
CA ARG A 143 2.29 5.33 6.43
C ARG A 143 1.04 5.79 7.17
N ASP A 144 0.64 7.06 7.05
CA ASP A 144 -0.63 7.53 7.60
C ASP A 144 -1.83 6.85 6.92
N ARG A 145 -1.81 6.71 5.60
CA ARG A 145 -2.85 5.97 4.86
C ARG A 145 -2.97 4.52 5.33
N GLU A 146 -1.85 3.81 5.49
CA GLU A 146 -1.81 2.43 5.98
C GLU A 146 -2.37 2.32 7.40
N ARG A 147 -1.93 3.21 8.31
CA ARG A 147 -2.43 3.28 9.68
C ARG A 147 -3.94 3.50 9.71
N ARG A 148 -4.46 4.47 8.94
CA ARG A 148 -5.91 4.74 8.84
C ARG A 148 -6.68 3.53 8.32
N ARG A 149 -6.14 2.83 7.31
CA ARG A 149 -6.75 1.61 6.76
C ARG A 149 -6.81 0.50 7.81
N ARG A 150 -5.70 0.26 8.53
CA ARG A 150 -5.62 -0.75 9.61
C ARG A 150 -6.63 -0.44 10.71
N ASN A 151 -6.64 0.79 11.21
CA ASN A 151 -7.56 1.22 12.27
C ASN A 151 -9.03 1.10 11.84
N ARG A 152 -9.35 1.37 10.56
CA ARG A 152 -10.70 1.18 10.03
C ARG A 152 -11.12 -0.29 10.04
N LEU A 153 -10.24 -1.20 9.61
CA LEU A 153 -10.50 -2.63 9.64
C LEU A 153 -10.67 -3.15 11.06
N GLU A 154 -9.79 -2.74 11.98
CA GLU A 154 -9.86 -3.11 13.39
C GLU A 154 -11.18 -2.67 14.02
N ARG A 155 -11.59 -1.41 13.81
CA ARG A 155 -12.89 -0.89 14.29
C ARG A 155 -14.06 -1.67 13.72
N ALA A 156 -14.02 -2.01 12.43
CA ALA A 156 -15.05 -2.82 11.80
C ALA A 156 -15.13 -4.22 12.42
N HIS A 157 -13.99 -4.87 12.66
CA HIS A 157 -13.96 -6.18 13.34
C HIS A 157 -14.48 -6.10 14.78
N THR A 158 -14.11 -5.07 15.53
CA THR A 158 -14.61 -4.86 16.89
C THR A 158 -16.13 -4.65 16.90
N ALA A 159 -16.66 -3.83 15.98
CA ALA A 159 -18.11 -3.64 15.85
C ALA A 159 -18.84 -4.96 15.55
N LEU A 160 -18.34 -5.74 14.58
CA LEU A 160 -18.91 -7.06 14.25
C LEU A 160 -18.86 -8.02 15.46
N LYS A 161 -17.78 -8.03 16.24
CA LYS A 161 -17.69 -8.84 17.46
C LYS A 161 -18.71 -8.42 18.51
N ILE A 162 -18.93 -7.11 18.70
CA ILE A 162 -19.94 -6.59 19.64
C ILE A 162 -21.35 -6.98 19.19
N GLU A 163 -21.65 -6.89 17.90
CA GLU A 163 -22.95 -7.27 17.33
C GLU A 163 -23.22 -8.77 17.46
N GLN A 164 -22.19 -9.61 17.28
CA GLN A 164 -22.28 -11.07 17.39
C GLN A 164 -22.35 -11.56 18.84
N GLN A 165 -21.87 -10.79 19.81
CA GLN A 165 -21.96 -11.18 21.21
C GLN A 165 -23.42 -11.18 21.66
N PRO A 166 -23.90 -12.27 22.28
CA PRO A 166 -25.23 -12.26 22.87
C PRO A 166 -25.23 -11.17 23.94
N ARG A 167 -26.09 -10.16 23.76
CA ARG A 167 -26.36 -9.19 24.82
C ARG A 167 -26.71 -10.00 26.06
N ASN A 168 -25.88 -9.92 27.10
CA ASN A 168 -26.15 -10.55 28.39
C ASN A 168 -27.37 -9.84 28.98
N ARG A 169 -28.56 -10.19 28.47
CA ARG A 169 -29.83 -9.73 29.00
C ARG A 169 -29.87 -10.28 30.40
N ARG A 170 -29.77 -9.39 31.40
CA ARG A 170 -30.08 -9.76 32.78
C ARG A 170 -31.37 -10.58 32.73
N GLN A 171 -31.30 -11.81 33.23
CA GLN A 171 -32.45 -12.69 33.22
C GLN A 171 -33.60 -11.97 33.92
N HIS A 172 -34.79 -12.02 33.33
CA HIS A 172 -35.96 -11.43 33.95
C HIS A 172 -36.24 -12.16 35.27
N ILE A 173 -36.23 -11.44 36.39
CA ILE A 173 -36.61 -12.01 37.69
C ILE A 173 -38.13 -12.23 37.66
N PRO A 174 -38.64 -13.46 37.78
CA PRO A 174 -40.07 -13.74 37.76
C PRO A 174 -40.81 -12.92 38.81
N LYS A 175 -42.04 -12.47 38.49
CA LYS A 175 -42.86 -11.65 39.39
C LYS A 175 -43.06 -12.31 40.77
N GLU A 176 -43.24 -13.62 40.78
CA GLU A 176 -43.40 -14.40 42.02
C GLU A 176 -42.17 -14.30 42.92
N VAL A 177 -40.98 -14.48 42.34
CA VAL A 177 -39.70 -14.36 43.05
C VAL A 177 -39.51 -12.94 43.59
N ARG A 178 -39.86 -11.92 42.79
CA ARG A 178 -39.80 -10.52 43.26
C ARG A 178 -40.71 -10.28 44.46
N ARG A 179 -41.94 -10.78 44.43
CA ARG A 179 -42.88 -10.67 45.53
C ARG A 179 -42.33 -11.33 46.80
N LEU A 180 -41.86 -12.58 46.69
CA LEU A 180 -41.30 -13.33 47.81
C LEU A 180 -40.12 -12.60 48.47
N VAL A 181 -39.18 -12.09 47.66
CA VAL A 181 -38.02 -11.33 48.16
C VAL A 181 -38.48 -10.02 48.83
N PHE A 182 -39.43 -9.31 48.23
CA PHE A 182 -39.93 -8.05 48.79
C PHE A 182 -40.65 -8.24 50.12
N GLU A 183 -41.49 -9.28 50.22
CA GLU A 183 -42.20 -9.63 51.47
C GLU A 183 -41.21 -10.10 52.55
N ARG A 184 -40.25 -10.97 52.19
CA ARG A 184 -39.20 -11.44 53.10
C ARG A 184 -38.36 -10.29 53.66
N ASP A 185 -37.94 -9.36 52.80
CA ASP A 185 -37.10 -8.22 53.17
C ASP A 185 -37.91 -7.05 53.75
N GLY A 186 -39.24 -7.21 53.87
CA GLY A 186 -40.14 -6.21 54.45
C GLY A 186 -40.15 -4.88 53.70
N GLY A 187 -39.93 -4.91 52.39
CA GLY A 187 -39.86 -3.73 51.53
C GLY A 187 -38.78 -2.73 51.94
N ARG A 188 -37.64 -3.21 52.47
CA ARG A 188 -36.53 -2.41 52.96
C ARG A 188 -35.19 -2.96 52.50
N CYS A 189 -34.19 -2.09 52.42
CA CYS A 189 -32.81 -2.45 52.17
C CYS A 189 -32.30 -3.32 53.31
N VAL A 190 -31.74 -4.49 53.01
CA VAL A 190 -31.25 -5.43 54.04
C VAL A 190 -29.99 -4.92 54.74
N GLU A 191 -29.26 -3.97 54.14
CA GLU A 191 -28.03 -3.38 54.70
C GLU A 191 -28.30 -2.17 55.59
N CYS A 192 -29.12 -1.22 55.13
CA CYS A 192 -29.33 0.06 55.83
C CYS A 192 -30.77 0.33 56.27
N GLY A 193 -31.73 -0.55 55.94
CA GLY A 193 -33.12 -0.44 56.38
C GLY A 193 -33.97 0.61 55.67
N THR A 194 -33.42 1.42 54.77
CA THR A 194 -34.22 2.39 53.99
C THR A 194 -35.24 1.69 53.10
N ASN A 195 -36.37 2.35 52.84
CA ASN A 195 -37.39 1.89 51.90
C ASN A 195 -37.38 2.65 50.56
N PHE A 196 -36.36 3.48 50.33
CA PHE A 196 -36.23 4.33 49.14
C PHE A 196 -35.24 3.75 48.12
N ASP A 197 -35.53 3.92 46.83
CA ASP A 197 -34.70 3.48 45.68
C ASP A 197 -34.23 2.01 45.78
N LEU A 198 -35.18 1.10 46.07
CA LEU A 198 -34.90 -0.31 46.25
C LEU A 198 -34.70 -1.05 44.92
N GLN A 199 -33.68 -1.89 44.89
CA GLN A 199 -33.24 -2.67 43.75
C GLN A 199 -33.09 -4.13 44.19
N TYR A 200 -33.48 -5.06 43.32
CA TYR A 200 -33.22 -6.49 43.51
C TYR A 200 -31.79 -6.77 43.06
N ASP A 201 -30.95 -7.20 44.00
CA ASP A 201 -29.56 -7.53 43.77
C ASP A 201 -29.29 -9.01 44.07
N HIS A 202 -28.33 -9.61 43.37
CA HIS A 202 -27.91 -10.99 43.61
C HIS A 202 -26.80 -11.03 44.66
N ILE A 203 -26.97 -11.79 45.74
CA ILE A 203 -25.97 -11.99 46.79
C ILE A 203 -24.67 -12.54 46.18
N LEU A 204 -24.75 -13.70 45.52
CA LEU A 204 -23.71 -14.19 44.62
C LEU A 204 -23.98 -13.64 43.20
N PRO A 205 -23.07 -12.85 42.60
CA PRO A 205 -23.28 -12.29 41.27
C PRO A 205 -23.52 -13.36 40.21
N VAL A 206 -24.41 -13.09 39.25
CA VAL A 206 -24.68 -13.98 38.11
C VAL A 206 -23.39 -14.32 37.34
N ALA A 207 -22.47 -13.37 37.21
CA ALA A 207 -21.16 -13.58 36.58
C ALA A 207 -20.27 -14.63 37.29
N ARG A 208 -20.54 -14.90 38.57
CA ARG A 208 -19.89 -15.95 39.38
C ARG A 208 -20.77 -17.18 39.58
N GLY A 209 -21.81 -17.36 38.76
CA GLY A 209 -22.71 -18.52 38.81
C GLY A 209 -23.91 -18.36 39.74
N GLY A 210 -24.21 -17.15 40.23
CA GLY A 210 -25.38 -16.91 41.06
C GLY A 210 -26.71 -17.20 40.36
N ALA A 211 -27.56 -18.01 41.01
CA ALA A 211 -28.90 -18.33 40.51
C ALA A 211 -29.87 -17.16 40.72
N THR A 212 -30.87 -17.02 39.85
CA THR A 212 -31.99 -16.08 40.05
C THR A 212 -33.09 -16.78 40.86
N SER A 213 -32.87 -16.89 42.17
CA SER A 213 -33.81 -17.51 43.10
C SER A 213 -34.06 -16.59 44.30
N PRO A 214 -35.16 -16.78 45.06
CA PRO A 214 -35.43 -15.96 46.24
C PRO A 214 -34.26 -15.98 47.25
N GLU A 215 -33.55 -17.10 47.38
CA GLU A 215 -32.45 -17.29 48.34
C GLU A 215 -31.20 -16.50 47.96
N ASN A 216 -30.97 -16.28 46.66
CA ASN A 216 -29.81 -15.54 46.17
C ASN A 216 -30.13 -14.08 45.79
N LEU A 217 -31.38 -13.65 45.97
CA LEU A 217 -31.80 -12.27 45.74
C LEU A 217 -32.02 -11.54 47.07
N GLN A 218 -31.75 -10.24 47.07
CA GLN A 218 -31.94 -9.34 48.21
C GLN A 218 -32.40 -7.96 47.74
N LEU A 219 -33.07 -7.21 48.60
CA LEU A 219 -33.34 -5.79 48.40
C LEU A 219 -32.19 -4.93 48.93
N LEU A 220 -31.61 -4.12 48.05
CA LEU A 220 -30.65 -3.07 48.41
C LEU A 220 -31.13 -1.72 47.90
N CYS A 221 -30.85 -0.64 48.62
CA CYS A 221 -31.00 0.70 48.06
C CYS A 221 -29.90 0.97 47.03
N GLY A 222 -30.08 1.99 46.18
CA GLY A 222 -29.09 2.36 45.17
C GLY A 222 -27.68 2.59 45.72
N ASP A 223 -27.54 3.18 46.90
CA ASP A 223 -26.24 3.43 47.55
C ASP A 223 -25.55 2.14 48.00
N CYS A 224 -26.26 1.29 48.75
CA CYS A 224 -25.74 0.00 49.22
C CYS A 224 -25.42 -0.93 48.06
N ASN A 225 -26.25 -0.95 47.01
CA ASN A 225 -26.01 -1.76 45.82
C ASN A 225 -24.74 -1.32 45.08
N ARG A 226 -24.52 0.00 44.94
CA ARG A 226 -23.27 0.54 44.35
C ARG A 226 -22.05 0.20 45.21
N ALA A 227 -22.15 0.34 46.53
CA ALA A 227 -21.07 0.00 47.44
C ALA A 227 -20.66 -1.47 47.32
N LYS A 228 -21.65 -2.39 47.31
CA LYS A 228 -21.42 -3.82 47.08
C LYS A 228 -20.76 -4.09 45.73
N GLY A 229 -21.23 -3.43 44.67
CA GLY A 229 -20.65 -3.56 43.33
C GLY A 229 -19.20 -3.10 43.22
N ALA A 230 -18.74 -2.19 44.08
CA ALA A 230 -17.35 -1.72 44.12
C ALA A 230 -16.41 -2.66 44.90
N THR A 231 -16.94 -3.55 45.74
CA THR A 231 -16.17 -4.47 46.60
C THR A 231 -16.07 -5.90 46.01
N LEU A 232 -16.78 -6.18 44.92
CA LEU A 232 -16.84 -7.50 44.27
C LEU A 232 -15.86 -7.64 43.11
#